data_AF-A0A0C5FMQ4-F1
#
_entry.id   AF-A0A0C5FMQ4-F1
#
_cell.length_a   1.000
_cell.length_b   1.000
_cell.length_c   1.000
_cell.angle_alpha   90.00
_cell.angle_beta   90.00
_cell.angle_gamma   90.00
#
_symmetry.space_group_name_H-M   'P 1'
#
loop_
_entity.id
_entity.type
_entity.pdbx_description
1 polymer ?
#
loop_
_entity_poly.entity_id
_entity_poly.type
_entity_poly.pdbx_seq_one_letter_code
_entity_poly.pdbx_strand_id
1 'polypeptide(L)'
;MQSRIPRQSAGEQGGRRPDGTGHGARAGAELASVVSAARRRAVRDGDRHVDTAHLLHSLLECDPEARAVLGEGPHLARLLGYLVQRSIGYGLRWQSTVEDSGAVPVVTEAAGFSPLAAAAMEYAGARAARRGGGRPRGVDLLAAIVVEPQARAVEVLYRAGIDPRTVFARAAEQAGPNP
;
A
#
# COMPACT_ATOMS: atom_id res chain seq x y z
N MET A 1 45.10 -35.58 -46.12
CA MET A 1 45.29 -35.07 -44.73
C MET A 1 45.21 -33.56 -44.75
N GLN A 2 44.56 -32.98 -43.73
CA GLN A 2 44.31 -31.56 -43.43
C GLN A 2 42.98 -30.97 -43.94
N SER A 3 41.91 -31.15 -43.15
CA SER A 3 40.69 -30.34 -43.19
C SER A 3 40.81 -29.20 -42.16
N ARG A 4 40.72 -27.95 -42.61
CA ARG A 4 40.70 -26.74 -41.76
C ARG A 4 39.35 -26.62 -41.06
N ILE A 5 39.36 -26.58 -39.73
CA ILE A 5 38.20 -26.24 -38.89
C ILE A 5 38.21 -24.72 -38.68
N PRO A 6 37.15 -23.98 -39.05
CA PRO A 6 36.96 -22.61 -38.57
C PRO A 6 36.40 -22.65 -37.14
N ARG A 7 37.15 -22.10 -36.18
CA ARG A 7 36.60 -21.61 -34.92
C ARG A 7 35.90 -20.27 -35.18
N GLN A 8 34.60 -20.19 -34.93
CA GLN A 8 33.85 -18.95 -34.73
C GLN A 8 32.84 -19.24 -33.62
N SER A 9 33.10 -18.81 -32.38
CA SER A 9 32.88 -17.48 -31.81
C SER A 9 31.58 -17.47 -31.02
N ALA A 10 31.74 -17.37 -29.70
CA ALA A 10 30.69 -17.20 -28.72
C ALA A 10 29.92 -15.91 -29.01
N GLY A 11 28.75 -16.05 -29.62
CA GLY A 11 27.75 -14.99 -29.77
C GLY A 11 26.87 -14.94 -28.53
N GLU A 12 27.22 -14.03 -27.62
CA GLU A 12 26.28 -13.13 -26.95
C GLU A 12 24.98 -13.76 -26.42
N GLN A 13 25.07 -14.43 -25.26
CA GLN A 13 23.98 -14.41 -24.30
C GLN A 13 23.97 -13.05 -23.59
N GLY A 14 23.65 -12.00 -24.35
CA GLY A 14 23.37 -10.67 -23.80
C GLY A 14 22.07 -10.75 -23.02
N GLY A 15 22.18 -10.82 -21.70
CA GLY A 15 21.06 -10.94 -20.77
C GLY A 15 19.96 -9.94 -21.10
N ARG A 16 18.78 -10.46 -21.46
CA ARG A 16 17.55 -9.69 -21.48
C ARG A 16 17.35 -9.12 -20.08
N ARG A 17 17.60 -7.82 -19.92
CA ARG A 17 17.18 -7.06 -18.74
C ARG A 17 15.71 -7.39 -18.46
N PRO A 18 15.32 -7.73 -17.22
CA PRO A 18 13.91 -7.81 -16.89
C PRO A 18 13.31 -6.41 -17.10
N ASP A 19 12.27 -6.37 -17.93
CA ASP A 19 11.59 -5.16 -18.34
C ASP A 19 10.85 -4.57 -17.13
N GLY A 20 11.38 -3.49 -16.54
CA GLY A 20 10.79 -2.79 -15.38
C GLY A 20 9.36 -2.30 -15.62
N THR A 21 8.95 -2.22 -16.89
CA THR A 21 7.59 -1.89 -17.33
C THR A 21 6.54 -2.89 -16.81
N GLY A 22 6.88 -4.18 -16.77
CA GLY A 22 5.95 -5.25 -16.32
C GLY A 22 5.69 -5.21 -14.81
N HIS A 23 6.72 -4.91 -14.02
CA HIS A 23 6.58 -4.81 -12.57
C HIS A 23 5.77 -3.57 -12.16
N GLY A 24 5.95 -2.45 -12.86
CA GLY A 24 5.13 -1.25 -12.67
C GLY A 24 3.65 -1.44 -13.05
N ALA A 25 3.38 -2.18 -14.13
CA ALA A 25 2.02 -2.52 -14.53
C ALA A 25 1.31 -3.40 -13.50
N ARG A 26 1.99 -4.43 -12.99
CA ARG A 26 1.49 -5.31 -11.92
C ARG A 26 1.23 -4.56 -10.62
N ALA A 27 2.19 -3.76 -10.15
CA ALA A 27 2.03 -2.94 -8.95
C ALA A 27 0.83 -1.97 -9.09
N GLY A 28 0.64 -1.40 -10.28
CA GLY A 28 -0.53 -0.60 -10.61
C GLY A 28 -1.86 -1.36 -10.51
N ALA A 29 -1.90 -2.59 -11.02
CA ALA A 29 -3.08 -3.45 -10.95
C ALA A 29 -3.39 -3.89 -9.51
N GLU A 30 -2.36 -4.20 -8.72
CA GLU A 30 -2.48 -4.54 -7.30
C GLU A 30 -3.06 -3.36 -6.50
N LEU A 31 -2.53 -2.15 -6.70
CA LEU A 31 -3.07 -0.96 -6.03
C LEU A 31 -4.49 -0.61 -6.49
N ALA A 32 -4.81 -0.80 -7.77
CA ALA A 32 -6.17 -0.63 -8.26
C ALA A 32 -7.15 -1.64 -7.62
N SER A 33 -6.71 -2.88 -7.38
CA SER A 33 -7.48 -3.88 -6.63
C SER A 33 -7.73 -3.44 -5.19
N VAL A 34 -6.70 -2.94 -4.50
CA VAL A 34 -6.81 -2.39 -3.14
C VAL A 34 -7.85 -1.27 -3.09
N VAL A 35 -7.77 -0.28 -3.98
CA VAL A 35 -8.73 0.83 -4.04
C VAL A 35 -10.14 0.33 -4.32
N SER A 36 -10.30 -0.62 -5.24
CA SER A 36 -11.61 -1.18 -5.58
C SER A 36 -12.23 -1.95 -4.41
N ALA A 37 -11.42 -2.72 -3.67
CA ALA A 37 -11.86 -3.43 -2.48
C ALA A 37 -12.23 -2.46 -1.35
N ALA A 38 -11.44 -1.39 -1.16
CA ALA A 38 -11.69 -0.38 -0.14
C ALA A 38 -13.00 0.36 -0.38
N ARG A 39 -13.30 0.70 -1.65
CA ARG A 39 -14.58 1.29 -2.08
C ARG A 39 -15.77 0.38 -1.79
N ARG A 40 -15.68 -0.91 -2.16
CA ARG A 40 -16.74 -1.89 -1.86
C ARG A 40 -16.98 -2.03 -0.35
N ARG A 41 -15.94 -1.88 0.46
CA ARG A 41 -16.05 -1.92 1.92
C ARG A 41 -16.72 -0.66 2.46
N ALA A 42 -16.28 0.53 2.05
CA ALA A 42 -16.92 1.78 2.45
C ALA A 42 -18.42 1.81 2.12
N VAL A 43 -18.81 1.34 0.92
CA VAL A 43 -20.23 1.24 0.54
C VAL A 43 -20.99 0.25 1.43
N ARG A 44 -20.42 -0.93 1.71
CA ARG A 44 -21.06 -1.93 2.60
C ARG A 44 -21.20 -1.42 4.04
N ASP A 45 -20.24 -0.61 4.48
CA ASP A 45 -20.19 -0.06 5.83
C ASP A 45 -21.05 1.24 5.96
N GLY A 46 -21.63 1.71 4.84
CA GLY A 46 -22.46 2.93 4.79
C GLY A 46 -21.66 4.23 4.88
N ASP A 47 -20.34 4.17 4.69
CA ASP A 47 -19.45 5.31 4.78
C ASP A 47 -19.46 6.14 3.50
N ARG A 48 -19.54 7.47 3.66
CA ARG A 48 -19.52 8.43 2.54
C ARG A 48 -18.16 8.48 1.82
N HIS A 49 -17.08 8.08 2.51
CA HIS A 49 -15.72 8.16 2.01
C HIS A 49 -14.94 6.88 2.35
N VAL A 50 -14.00 6.52 1.46
CA VAL A 50 -12.94 5.56 1.72
C VAL A 50 -11.88 6.21 2.61
N ASP A 51 -11.69 5.70 3.81
CA ASP A 51 -10.73 6.22 4.78
C ASP A 51 -9.44 5.36 4.87
N THR A 52 -8.44 5.79 5.65
CA THR A 52 -7.16 5.06 5.72
C THR A 52 -7.27 3.65 6.27
N ALA A 53 -8.27 3.33 7.11
CA ALA A 53 -8.44 1.95 7.58
C ALA A 53 -9.12 1.05 6.55
N HIS A 54 -10.00 1.60 5.69
CA HIS A 54 -10.48 0.88 4.51
C HIS A 54 -9.31 0.50 3.59
N LEU A 55 -8.43 1.47 3.33
CA LEU A 55 -7.22 1.24 2.55
C LEU A 55 -6.32 0.20 3.22
N LEU A 56 -6.05 0.32 4.52
CA LEU A 56 -5.25 -0.66 5.26
C LEU A 56 -5.87 -2.06 5.18
N HIS A 57 -7.17 -2.21 5.44
CA HIS A 57 -7.84 -3.52 5.37
C HIS A 57 -7.68 -4.14 3.98
N SER A 58 -8.03 -3.41 2.93
CA SER A 58 -7.94 -3.92 1.57
C SER A 58 -6.51 -4.18 1.13
N LEU A 59 -5.53 -3.40 1.62
CA LEU A 59 -4.12 -3.64 1.36
C LEU A 59 -3.66 -4.98 1.95
N LEU A 60 -4.02 -5.28 3.20
CA LEU A 60 -3.63 -6.53 3.86
C LEU A 60 -4.34 -7.78 3.31
N GLU A 61 -5.43 -7.59 2.58
CA GLU A 61 -6.15 -8.64 1.85
C GLU A 61 -5.55 -8.91 0.47
N CYS A 62 -5.16 -7.86 -0.26
CA CYS A 62 -4.69 -7.97 -1.65
C CYS A 62 -3.18 -8.11 -1.80
N ASP A 63 -2.38 -7.58 -0.87
CA ASP A 63 -0.93 -7.49 -1.00
C ASP A 63 -0.21 -8.25 0.15
N PRO A 64 0.32 -9.46 -0.14
CA PRO A 64 1.05 -10.24 0.86
C PRO A 64 2.40 -9.61 1.26
N GLU A 65 3.04 -8.82 0.40
CA GLU A 65 4.29 -8.13 0.72
C GLU A 65 4.05 -7.01 1.73
N ALA A 66 3.00 -6.22 1.51
CA ALA A 66 2.56 -5.22 2.49
C ALA A 66 2.14 -5.87 3.82
N ARG A 67 1.48 -7.03 3.78
CA ARG A 67 1.13 -7.78 4.99
C ARG A 67 2.37 -8.27 5.74
N ALA A 68 3.39 -8.76 5.04
CA ALA A 68 4.62 -9.26 5.65
C ALA A 68 5.38 -8.18 6.45
N VAL A 69 5.28 -6.90 6.08
CA VAL A 69 5.86 -5.77 6.83
C VAL A 69 5.36 -5.71 8.28
N LEU A 70 4.09 -6.06 8.51
CA LEU A 70 3.48 -6.09 9.84
C LEU A 70 3.92 -7.30 10.67
N GLY A 71 4.57 -8.28 10.04
CA GLY A 71 4.97 -9.55 10.64
C GLY A 71 3.77 -10.45 10.94
N GLU A 72 4.03 -11.56 11.62
CA GLU A 72 3.02 -12.57 11.97
C GLU A 72 2.71 -12.55 13.48
N GLY A 73 1.61 -13.21 13.85
CA GLY A 73 1.29 -13.52 15.26
C GLY A 73 0.15 -12.70 15.87
N PRO A 74 0.07 -12.64 17.21
CA PRO A 74 -1.11 -12.14 17.92
C PRO A 74 -1.47 -10.69 17.60
N HIS A 75 -0.49 -9.84 17.31
CA HIS A 75 -0.72 -8.43 16.99
C HIS A 75 -1.37 -8.27 15.61
N LEU A 76 -0.90 -9.01 14.60
CA LEU A 76 -1.54 -9.05 13.28
C LEU A 76 -2.97 -9.63 13.37
N ALA A 77 -3.17 -10.70 14.16
CA ALA A 77 -4.49 -11.26 14.39
C ALA A 77 -5.46 -10.24 15.02
N ARG A 78 -5.01 -9.48 16.03
CA ARG A 78 -5.80 -8.38 16.63
C ARG A 78 -6.08 -7.27 15.64
N LEU A 79 -5.10 -6.86 14.85
CA LEU A 79 -5.28 -5.85 13.80
C LEU A 79 -6.40 -6.25 12.84
N LEU A 80 -6.35 -7.47 12.31
CA LEU A 80 -7.39 -7.98 11.40
C LEU A 80 -8.74 -8.09 12.11
N GLY A 81 -8.74 -8.52 13.37
CA GLY A 81 -9.93 -8.53 14.21
C GLY A 81 -10.58 -7.13 14.31
N TYR A 82 -9.81 -6.08 14.61
CA TYR A 82 -10.30 -4.72 14.66
C TYR A 82 -10.78 -4.20 13.29
N LEU A 83 -10.05 -4.50 12.22
CA LEU A 83 -10.39 -4.09 10.86
C LEU A 83 -11.68 -4.76 10.35
N VAL A 84 -11.95 -6.01 10.75
CA VAL A 84 -13.20 -6.74 10.45
C VAL A 84 -14.35 -6.29 11.34
N GLN A 85 -14.11 -6.05 12.63
CA GLN A 85 -15.16 -5.63 13.58
C GLN A 85 -15.65 -4.21 13.30
N ARG A 86 -14.80 -3.36 12.69
CA ARG A 86 -15.20 -2.02 12.25
C ARG A 86 -16.39 -2.06 11.30
N SER A 87 -16.43 -3.03 10.38
CA SER A 87 -17.55 -3.26 9.46
C SER A 87 -18.87 -3.71 10.15
N ILE A 88 -18.90 -3.87 11.50
CA ILE A 88 -20.07 -4.33 12.27
C ILE A 88 -20.31 -3.49 13.56
N GLY A 89 -19.74 -2.28 13.69
CA GLY A 89 -20.29 -1.25 14.59
C GLY A 89 -20.19 -1.43 16.12
N TYR A 90 -19.20 -2.13 16.69
CA TYR A 90 -19.06 -2.32 18.15
C TYR A 90 -18.12 -1.32 18.85
N GLY A 91 -18.45 -0.02 18.83
CA GLY A 91 -17.93 0.94 19.84
C GLY A 91 -16.83 1.90 19.39
N LEU A 92 -16.49 1.92 18.10
CA LEU A 92 -15.68 2.97 17.50
C LEU A 92 -16.61 4.00 16.86
N ARG A 93 -16.79 5.16 17.51
CA ARG A 93 -17.67 6.27 17.06
C ARG A 93 -17.09 6.97 15.82
N TRP A 94 -16.85 6.22 14.76
CA TRP A 94 -16.15 6.69 13.56
C TRP A 94 -17.10 7.06 12.42
N GLN A 95 -18.35 6.61 12.50
CA GLN A 95 -19.42 6.76 11.49
C GLN A 95 -19.83 8.23 11.20
N SER A 96 -19.25 9.22 11.87
CA SER A 96 -19.74 10.62 11.79
C SER A 96 -18.65 11.69 11.73
N THR A 97 -17.37 11.33 11.92
CA THR A 97 -16.26 12.30 11.86
C THR A 97 -15.40 11.99 10.65
N VAL A 98 -15.34 12.94 9.71
CA VAL A 98 -14.42 12.87 8.57
C VAL A 98 -13.01 12.71 9.13
N GLU A 99 -12.26 11.78 8.58
CA GLU A 99 -10.84 11.63 8.89
C GLU A 99 -10.11 12.84 8.30
N ASP A 100 -9.93 13.85 9.12
CA ASP A 100 -9.39 15.15 8.76
C ASP A 100 -8.29 15.56 9.75
N SER A 101 -7.19 16.08 9.21
CA SER A 101 -6.12 16.69 10.00
C SER A 101 -6.33 18.19 10.26
N GLY A 102 -7.43 18.77 9.76
CA GLY A 102 -7.74 20.20 9.87
C GLY A 102 -6.98 21.07 8.86
N ALA A 103 -6.35 20.46 7.85
CA ALA A 103 -5.68 21.18 6.76
C ALA A 103 -6.72 21.65 5.74
N VAL A 104 -6.56 22.87 5.20
CA VAL A 104 -7.49 23.47 4.24
C VAL A 104 -7.62 22.54 3.01
N PRO A 105 -8.85 22.17 2.59
CA PRO A 105 -9.02 21.20 1.51
C PRO A 105 -8.54 21.82 0.20
N VAL A 106 -7.38 21.38 -0.29
CA VAL A 106 -6.99 21.59 -1.67
C VAL A 106 -7.70 20.52 -2.50
N VAL A 107 -9.00 20.73 -2.74
CA VAL A 107 -9.88 19.98 -3.66
C VAL A 107 -9.49 18.49 -3.86
N THR A 108 -9.86 17.63 -2.93
CA THR A 108 -9.85 16.16 -3.13
C THR A 108 -11.14 15.49 -2.64
N GLU A 109 -12.31 16.09 -2.89
CA GLU A 109 -13.56 15.30 -2.92
C GLU A 109 -13.64 14.40 -4.17
N ALA A 110 -12.76 14.60 -5.15
CA ALA A 110 -12.89 14.08 -6.52
C ALA A 110 -12.73 12.55 -6.69
N ALA A 111 -12.51 11.76 -5.63
CA ALA A 111 -12.36 10.31 -5.75
C ALA A 111 -13.05 9.48 -4.63
N GLY A 112 -13.89 10.12 -3.80
CA GLY A 112 -14.59 9.44 -2.70
C GLY A 112 -13.67 8.94 -1.58
N PHE A 113 -12.51 9.57 -1.39
CA PHE A 113 -11.58 9.31 -0.28
C PHE A 113 -11.77 10.33 0.85
N SER A 114 -11.41 9.98 2.08
CA SER A 114 -11.18 10.98 3.14
C SER A 114 -9.96 11.84 2.78
N PRO A 115 -9.82 13.06 3.34
CA PRO A 115 -8.61 13.88 3.18
C PRO A 115 -7.31 13.13 3.47
N LEU A 116 -7.27 12.37 4.56
CA LEU A 116 -6.07 11.59 4.93
C LEU A 116 -5.82 10.37 4.04
N ALA A 117 -6.88 9.73 3.54
CA ALA A 117 -6.72 8.68 2.53
C ALA A 117 -6.20 9.24 1.20
N ALA A 118 -6.69 10.41 0.78
CA ALA A 118 -6.19 11.09 -0.41
C ALA A 118 -4.70 11.47 -0.26
N ALA A 119 -4.33 12.10 0.87
CA ALA A 119 -2.95 12.44 1.19
C ALA A 119 -2.03 11.20 1.22
N ALA A 120 -2.51 10.07 1.75
CA ALA A 120 -1.75 8.83 1.73
C ALA A 120 -1.53 8.29 0.31
N MET A 121 -2.54 8.35 -0.57
CA MET A 121 -2.41 7.94 -1.98
C MET A 121 -1.41 8.82 -2.73
N GLU A 122 -1.45 10.13 -2.52
CA GLU A 122 -0.49 11.08 -3.10
C GLU A 122 0.94 10.83 -2.59
N TYR A 123 1.11 10.64 -1.27
CA TYR A 123 2.40 10.37 -0.67
C TYR A 123 2.99 9.04 -1.17
N ALA A 124 2.17 8.00 -1.37
CA ALA A 124 2.60 6.75 -1.98
C ALA A 124 3.12 6.97 -3.41
N GLY A 125 2.42 7.78 -4.21
CA GLY A 125 2.86 8.18 -5.55
C GLY A 125 4.19 8.94 -5.54
N ALA A 126 4.34 9.91 -4.63
CA ALA A 126 5.58 10.66 -4.46
C ALA A 126 6.75 9.74 -4.05
N ARG A 127 6.49 8.76 -3.19
CA ARG A 127 7.47 7.75 -2.78
C ARG A 127 7.92 6.86 -3.95
N ALA A 128 6.99 6.44 -4.79
CA ALA A 128 7.29 5.67 -5.99
C ALA A 128 8.09 6.48 -7.03
N ALA A 129 7.77 7.77 -7.18
CA ALA A 129 8.50 8.68 -8.04
C ALA A 129 9.97 8.82 -7.62
N ARG A 130 10.24 8.99 -6.31
CA ARG A 130 11.60 9.07 -5.74
C ARG A 130 12.45 7.81 -5.99
N ARG A 131 11.82 6.65 -6.18
CA ARG A 131 12.49 5.38 -6.50
C ARG A 131 12.79 5.21 -8.01
N GLY A 132 12.36 6.14 -8.86
CA GLY A 132 12.61 6.10 -10.31
C GLY A 132 11.37 6.12 -11.19
N GLY A 133 10.27 6.73 -10.73
CA GLY A 133 9.12 7.06 -11.61
C GLY A 133 8.12 5.94 -11.89
N GLY A 134 8.10 4.86 -11.09
CA GLY A 134 7.14 3.76 -11.24
C GLY A 134 5.78 4.03 -10.59
N ARG A 135 4.79 3.16 -10.85
CA ARG A 135 3.52 3.16 -10.10
C ARG A 135 3.79 2.81 -8.62
N PRO A 136 3.03 3.40 -7.68
CA PRO A 136 3.12 3.04 -6.27
C PRO A 136 2.79 1.56 -6.05
N ARG A 137 3.63 0.90 -5.24
CA ARG A 137 3.42 -0.47 -4.75
C ARG A 137 2.59 -0.42 -3.47
N GLY A 138 2.05 -1.55 -3.03
CA GLY A 138 1.30 -1.58 -1.77
C GLY A 138 2.18 -1.26 -0.54
N VAL A 139 3.47 -1.60 -0.56
CA VAL A 139 4.42 -1.14 0.48
C VAL A 139 4.61 0.38 0.52
N ASP A 140 4.46 1.08 -0.62
CA ASP A 140 4.48 2.55 -0.65
C ASP A 140 3.23 3.13 -0.01
N LEU A 141 2.06 2.51 -0.26
CA LEU A 141 0.81 2.87 0.39
C LEU A 141 0.84 2.57 1.90
N LEU A 142 1.38 1.42 2.31
CA LEU A 142 1.53 1.08 3.73
C LEU A 142 2.40 2.12 4.45
N ALA A 143 3.53 2.49 3.86
CA ALA A 143 4.39 3.54 4.39
C ALA A 143 3.66 4.88 4.47
N ALA A 144 2.82 5.21 3.49
CA ALA A 144 2.06 6.46 3.46
C ALA A 144 0.98 6.54 4.55
N ILE A 145 0.22 5.46 4.73
CA ILE A 145 -0.90 5.37 5.67
C ILE A 145 -0.46 5.63 7.12
N VAL A 146 0.77 5.28 7.47
CA VAL A 146 1.28 5.39 8.85
C VAL A 146 1.98 6.72 9.15
N VAL A 147 2.07 7.63 8.19
CA VAL A 147 2.75 8.94 8.37
C VAL A 147 1.97 9.85 9.32
N GLU A 148 0.65 9.90 9.18
CA GLU A 148 -0.20 10.85 9.90
C GLU A 148 -0.76 10.22 11.19
N PRO A 149 -0.37 10.70 12.39
CA PRO A 149 -0.85 10.15 13.66
C PRO A 149 -2.38 10.19 13.84
N GLN A 150 -3.05 11.16 13.21
CA GLN A 150 -4.50 11.30 13.25
C GLN A 150 -5.23 10.31 12.34
N ALA A 151 -4.50 9.57 11.51
CA ALA A 151 -5.08 8.58 10.61
C ALA A 151 -5.75 7.45 11.38
N ARG A 152 -6.90 7.03 10.85
CA ARG A 152 -7.69 5.95 11.41
C ARG A 152 -6.94 4.63 11.42
N ALA A 153 -6.21 4.34 10.36
CA ALA A 153 -5.31 3.19 10.31
C ALA A 153 -4.30 3.20 11.46
N VAL A 154 -3.73 4.37 11.79
CA VAL A 154 -2.79 4.53 12.90
C VAL A 154 -3.47 4.26 14.24
N GLU A 155 -4.69 4.76 14.45
CA GLU A 155 -5.48 4.42 15.64
C GLU A 155 -5.70 2.90 15.78
N VAL A 156 -6.03 2.21 14.68
CA VAL A 156 -6.21 0.75 14.69
C VAL A 156 -4.91 0.02 15.01
N LEU A 157 -3.78 0.44 14.41
CA LEU A 157 -2.47 -0.16 14.66
C LEU A 157 -2.08 -0.06 16.14
N TYR A 158 -2.26 1.11 16.75
CA TYR A 158 -1.98 1.29 18.18
C TYR A 158 -2.84 0.37 19.06
N ARG A 159 -4.14 0.24 18.77
CA ARG A 159 -5.02 -0.68 19.49
C ARG A 159 -4.60 -2.14 19.33
N ALA A 160 -4.06 -2.50 18.16
CA ALA A 160 -3.49 -3.81 17.90
C ALA A 160 -2.11 -4.04 18.54
N GLY A 161 -1.55 -3.03 19.23
CA GLY A 161 -0.21 -3.08 19.81
C GLY A 161 0.91 -3.03 18.78
N ILE A 162 0.66 -2.42 17.61
CA ILE A 162 1.62 -2.25 16.53
C ILE A 162 2.03 -0.78 16.47
N ASP A 163 3.33 -0.51 16.58
CA ASP A 163 3.88 0.84 16.48
C ASP A 163 3.97 1.28 15.00
N PRO A 164 3.24 2.34 14.58
CA PRO A 164 3.26 2.85 13.21
C PRO A 164 4.65 3.29 12.75
N ARG A 165 5.53 3.76 13.65
CA ARG A 165 6.90 4.17 13.29
C ARG A 165 7.74 2.97 12.87
N THR A 166 7.60 1.87 13.60
CA THR A 166 8.24 0.59 13.25
C THR A 166 7.72 0.07 11.91
N VAL A 167 6.41 0.20 11.63
CA VAL A 167 5.83 -0.15 10.32
C VAL A 167 6.42 0.71 9.21
N PHE A 168 6.53 2.02 9.41
CA PHE A 168 7.12 2.94 8.44
C PHE A 168 8.57 2.56 8.10
N ALA A 169 9.39 2.29 9.12
CA ALA A 169 10.79 1.90 8.94
C ALA A 169 10.92 0.61 8.12
N ARG A 170 10.16 -0.43 8.46
CA ARG A 170 10.17 -1.72 7.74
C ARG A 170 9.64 -1.58 6.31
N ALA A 171 8.58 -0.81 6.10
CA ALA A 171 8.07 -0.54 4.76
C ALA A 171 9.12 0.23 3.93
N ALA A 172 9.92 1.09 4.57
CA ALA A 172 10.98 1.81 3.90
C ALA A 172 12.15 0.91 3.47
N GLU A 173 12.49 -0.09 4.28
CA GLU A 173 13.50 -1.12 3.97
C GLU A 173 13.04 -2.00 2.80
N GLN A 174 11.78 -2.46 2.80
CA GLN A 174 11.21 -3.27 1.72
C GLN A 174 11.06 -2.51 0.41
N ALA A 175 10.95 -1.18 0.47
CA ALA A 175 10.90 -0.30 -0.69
C ALA A 175 12.28 -0.03 -1.33
N GLY A 176 13.35 -0.73 -0.91
CA GLY A 176 14.71 -0.61 -1.41
C GLY A 176 14.83 -0.61 -2.95
N PRO A 177 16.00 -0.19 -3.49
CA PRO A 177 16.19 -0.03 -4.93
C PRO A 177 15.81 -1.32 -5.66
N ASN A 178 15.14 -1.17 -6.80
CA ASN A 178 14.83 -2.30 -7.67
C ASN A 178 16.16 -3.01 -8.00
N PRO A 179 16.32 -4.33 -7.71
CA PRO A 179 17.55 -5.04 -8.04
C PRO A 179 17.83 -5.03 -9.55
#